data_AF-A0A661LND3-F1
#
_entry.id   AF-A0A661LND3-F1
#
_cell.length_a   1.000
_cell.length_b   1.000
_cell.length_c   1.000
_cell.angle_alpha   90.00
_cell.angle_beta   90.00
_cell.angle_gamma   90.00
#
_symmetry.space_group_name_H-M   'P 1'
#
loop_
_entity.id
_entity.type
_entity.pdbx_description
1 polymer ?
#
loop_
_entity_poly.entity_id
_entity_poly.type
_entity_poly.pdbx_seq_one_letter_code
_entity_poly.pdbx_strand_id
1 'polypeptide(L)'
;MKSNRTSDQVHLHELSDEDLEIIRESFYEKVVPKLQKLHARLGNIDCSFAGHRYSNWVLRFRSVGSEFEIDDIEYDPKADVFDLDL
;
A
#
# COMPACT_ATOMS: atom_id res chain seq x y z
N MET A 1 -38.46 -22.62 -9.34
CA MET A 1 -37.71 -22.26 -8.12
C MET A 1 -36.35 -21.76 -8.57
N LYS A 2 -36.13 -20.45 -8.55
CA LYS A 2 -34.89 -19.84 -9.07
C LYS A 2 -33.85 -19.87 -7.94
N SER A 3 -32.67 -20.44 -8.22
CA SER A 3 -31.53 -20.45 -7.31
C SER A 3 -31.21 -19.04 -6.84
N ASN A 4 -31.31 -18.82 -5.52
CA ASN A 4 -30.71 -17.67 -4.86
C ASN A 4 -29.21 -17.94 -4.77
N ARG A 5 -28.48 -17.51 -5.81
CA ARG A 5 -27.02 -17.56 -5.82
C ARG A 5 -26.52 -16.28 -5.15
N THR A 6 -26.33 -16.37 -3.84
CA THR A 6 -25.31 -15.71 -3.01
C THR A 6 -24.68 -14.44 -3.61
N SER A 7 -25.12 -13.26 -3.16
CA SER A 7 -24.45 -11.96 -3.42
C SER A 7 -23.95 -11.30 -2.12
N ASP A 8 -23.51 -12.10 -1.15
CA ASP A 8 -22.98 -11.61 0.15
C ASP A 8 -21.48 -11.93 0.36
N GLN A 9 -20.68 -11.87 -0.70
CA GLN A 9 -19.20 -11.94 -0.66
C GLN A 9 -18.72 -11.05 -1.84
N VAL A 10 -17.95 -9.97 -1.71
CA VAL A 10 -16.69 -9.73 -0.98
C VAL A 10 -16.51 -8.20 -0.79
N HIS A 11 -16.59 -7.66 0.43
CA HIS A 11 -16.27 -6.24 0.76
C HIS A 11 -15.59 -6.17 2.14
N LEU A 12 -14.65 -7.09 2.43
CA LEU A 12 -14.08 -7.23 3.78
C LEU A 12 -12.83 -6.36 4.04
N HIS A 13 -12.21 -5.82 2.99
CA HIS A 13 -11.00 -5.02 3.13
C HIS A 13 -11.06 -3.84 2.15
N GLU A 14 -11.56 -2.70 2.62
CA GLU A 14 -11.50 -1.42 1.91
C GLU A 14 -10.83 -0.39 2.81
N LEU A 15 -9.97 0.43 2.22
CA LEU A 15 -9.42 1.60 2.88
C LEU A 15 -10.43 2.74 2.73
N SER A 16 -10.70 3.43 3.83
CA SER A 16 -11.40 4.71 3.77
C SER A 16 -10.51 5.79 3.16
N ASP A 17 -11.09 6.91 2.73
CA ASP A 17 -10.32 8.06 2.25
C ASP A 17 -9.31 8.57 3.31
N GLU A 18 -9.70 8.52 4.59
CA GLU A 18 -8.84 8.87 5.72
C GLU A 18 -7.66 7.87 5.85
N ASP A 19 -7.92 6.57 5.71
CA ASP A 19 -6.85 5.57 5.71
C ASP A 19 -5.87 5.77 4.54
N LEU A 20 -6.39 6.12 3.35
CA LEU A 20 -5.58 6.43 2.18
C LEU A 20 -4.70 7.66 2.39
N GLU A 21 -5.24 8.70 3.03
CA GLU A 21 -4.49 9.91 3.38
C GLU A 21 -3.34 9.57 4.35
N ILE A 22 -3.63 8.82 5.42
CA ILE A 22 -2.61 8.38 6.40
C ILE A 22 -1.48 7.58 5.74
N ILE A 23 -1.83 6.64 4.85
CA ILE A 23 -0.84 5.83 4.12
C ILE A 23 0.01 6.72 3.21
N ARG A 24 -0.61 7.64 2.46
CA ARG A 24 0.09 8.55 1.56
C ARG A 24 1.06 9.45 2.31
N GLU A 25 0.59 10.12 3.36
CA GLU A 25 1.45 10.98 4.19
C GLU A 25 2.63 10.20 4.77
N SER A 26 2.37 9.03 5.35
CA SER A 26 3.42 8.18 5.91
C SER A 26 4.42 7.70 4.85
N PHE A 27 3.97 7.43 3.63
CA PHE A 27 4.85 7.05 2.53
C PHE A 27 5.82 8.18 2.17
N TYR A 28 5.31 9.39 1.94
CA TYR A 28 6.15 10.54 1.59
C TYR A 28 7.07 10.97 2.74
N GLU A 29 6.60 10.91 3.99
CA GLU A 29 7.39 11.32 5.15
C GLU A 29 8.49 10.30 5.50
N LYS A 30 8.15 9.01 5.53
CA LYS A 30 9.02 7.96 6.11
C LYS A 30 9.72 7.10 5.08
N VAL A 31 9.08 6.82 3.95
CA VAL A 31 9.55 5.83 2.96
C VAL A 31 10.34 6.49 1.83
N VAL A 32 9.83 7.57 1.25
CA VAL A 32 10.49 8.27 0.12
C VAL A 32 11.95 8.66 0.41
N PRO A 33 12.31 9.23 1.58
CA PRO A 33 13.71 9.55 1.87
C PRO A 33 14.64 8.33 1.86
N LYS A 34 14.13 7.14 2.22
CA LYS A 34 14.88 5.87 2.18
C LYS A 34 15.02 5.39 0.74
N LEU A 35 13.94 5.43 -0.04
CA LEU A 35 13.95 5.08 -1.47
C LEU A 35 14.90 5.95 -2.29
N GLN A 36 14.97 7.25 -1.99
CA GLN A 36 15.91 8.18 -2.63
C GLN A 36 17.37 7.80 -2.35
N LYS A 37 17.71 7.44 -1.10
CA LYS A 37 19.06 6.97 -0.72
C LYS A 37 19.43 5.65 -1.42
N LEU A 38 18.45 4.78 -1.63
CA LEU A 38 18.62 3.51 -2.34
C LEU A 38 18.59 3.67 -3.88
N HIS A 39 18.39 4.89 -4.39
CA HIS A 39 18.19 5.15 -5.82
C HIS A 39 17.09 4.26 -6.44
N ALA A 40 16.05 3.96 -5.67
CA ALA A 40 14.92 3.15 -6.12
C ALA A 40 14.15 3.86 -7.24
N ARG A 41 13.70 3.10 -8.24
CA ARG A 41 13.00 3.63 -9.42
C ARG A 41 11.54 3.21 -9.51
N LEU A 42 11.24 2.01 -9.07
CA LEU A 42 9.90 1.44 -9.01
C LEU A 42 9.91 0.28 -8.02
N GLY A 43 8.77 -0.04 -7.45
CA GLY A 43 8.67 -1.14 -6.53
C GLY A 43 7.28 -1.27 -5.91
N ASN A 44 7.15 -2.28 -5.08
CA ASN A 44 6.04 -2.46 -4.17
C ASN A 44 6.55 -2.53 -2.74
N ILE A 45 5.74 -2.08 -1.79
CA ILE A 45 6.05 -2.14 -0.36
C ILE A 45 4.76 -2.30 0.41
N ASP A 46 4.78 -3.08 1.49
CA ASP A 46 3.63 -3.21 2.37
C ASP A 46 3.40 -1.90 3.16
N CYS A 47 2.15 -1.62 3.52
CA CYS A 47 1.77 -0.37 4.16
C CYS A 47 2.00 -0.38 5.69
N SER A 48 2.73 -1.34 6.27
CA SER A 48 2.97 -1.37 7.72
C SER A 48 3.70 -0.15 8.26
N PHE A 49 4.41 0.60 7.42
CA PHE A 49 5.03 1.89 7.77
C PHE A 49 4.01 2.96 8.23
N ALA A 50 2.75 2.82 7.83
CA ALA A 50 1.63 3.66 8.27
C ALA A 50 0.90 3.10 9.50
N GLY A 51 1.24 1.88 9.93
CA GLY A 51 0.67 1.18 11.07
C GLY A 51 0.37 -0.29 10.79
N HIS A 52 0.42 -1.12 11.83
CA HIS A 52 0.28 -2.58 11.69
C HIS A 52 -1.04 -3.03 11.04
N ARG A 53 -2.13 -2.27 11.21
CA ARG A 53 -3.43 -2.57 10.57
C ARG A 53 -3.39 -2.54 9.03
N TYR A 54 -2.36 -1.93 8.45
CA TYR A 54 -2.18 -1.82 7.00
C TYR A 54 -1.16 -2.81 6.44
N SER A 55 -0.65 -3.76 7.24
CA SER A 55 0.40 -4.71 6.80
C SER A 55 0.03 -5.59 5.61
N ASN A 56 -1.27 -5.80 5.38
CA ASN A 56 -1.78 -6.60 4.27
C ASN A 56 -2.15 -5.74 3.06
N TRP A 57 -1.82 -4.46 3.07
CA TRP A 57 -1.97 -3.58 1.92
C TRP A 57 -0.60 -3.34 1.31
N VAL A 58 -0.53 -3.40 -0.01
CA VAL A 58 0.70 -3.24 -0.77
C VAL A 58 0.54 -2.02 -1.66
N LEU A 59 1.46 -1.08 -1.51
CA LEU A 59 1.55 0.13 -2.30
C LEU A 59 2.54 -0.08 -3.43
N ARG A 60 2.13 0.22 -4.67
CA ARG A 60 3.01 0.27 -5.84
C ARG A 60 3.40 1.71 -6.11
N PHE A 61 4.69 1.92 -6.35
CA PHE A 61 5.24 3.25 -6.60
C PHE A 61 6.21 3.25 -7.78
N ARG A 62 6.43 4.45 -8.32
CA ARG A 62 7.48 4.74 -9.30
C ARG A 62 8.09 6.11 -9.06
N SER A 63 9.36 6.27 -9.41
CA SER A 63 10.05 7.56 -9.42
C SER A 63 9.68 8.33 -10.68
N VAL A 64 9.40 9.62 -10.55
CA VAL A 64 9.18 10.56 -11.66
C VAL A 64 10.11 11.76 -11.47
N GLY A 65 11.23 11.76 -12.19
CA GLY A 65 12.29 12.74 -11.96
C GLY A 65 12.95 12.53 -10.59
N SER A 66 12.90 13.55 -9.72
CA SER A 66 13.38 13.48 -8.32
C SER A 66 12.32 13.03 -7.32
N GLU A 67 11.06 12.96 -7.76
CA GLU A 67 9.91 12.67 -6.93
C GLU A 67 9.46 11.21 -7.06
N PHE A 68 8.50 10.81 -6.23
CA PHE A 68 7.84 9.51 -6.28
C PHE A 68 6.33 9.71 -6.46
N GLU A 69 5.71 8.80 -7.21
CA GLU A 69 4.26 8.73 -7.37
C GLU A 69 3.78 7.36 -6.91
N ILE A 70 2.58 7.33 -6.34
CA ILE A 70 1.88 6.12 -5.96
C ILE A 70 0.97 5.73 -7.13
N ASP A 71 1.21 4.55 -7.71
CA ASP A 71 0.43 4.05 -8.84
C ASP A 71 -0.85 3.34 -8.38
N ASP A 72 -0.75 2.54 -7.31
CA ASP A 72 -1.87 1.73 -6.80
C ASP A 72 -1.66 1.31 -5.34
N ILE A 73 -2.76 0.98 -4.65
CA ILE A 73 -2.74 0.37 -3.31
C ILE A 73 -3.73 -0.80 -3.32
N GLU A 74 -3.20 -2.02 -3.17
CA GLU A 74 -3.97 -3.26 -3.27
C GLU A 74 -3.90 -4.07 -1.97
N TYR A 75 -5.00 -4.77 -1.63
CA TYR A 75 -4.98 -5.72 -0.52
C TYR A 75 -4.33 -7.04 -0.97
N ASP A 76 -3.24 -7.43 -0.31
CA ASP A 76 -2.60 -8.73 -0.47
C ASP A 76 -2.51 -9.46 0.89
N PRO A 77 -3.30 -10.53 1.11
CA PRO A 77 -3.26 -11.30 2.35
C PRO A 77 -1.95 -12.08 2.57
N LYS A 78 -1.08 -12.13 1.55
CA LYS A 78 0.26 -12.73 1.60
C LYS A 78 1.36 -11.68 1.49
N ALA A 79 1.05 -10.41 1.72
CA ALA A 79 2.06 -9.35 1.75
C ALA A 79 3.16 -9.72 2.76
N ASP A 80 4.40 -9.79 2.27
CA ASP A 80 5.57 -9.92 3.13
C ASP A 80 5.94 -8.52 3.63
N VAL A 81 6.10 -8.39 4.95
CA VAL A 81 6.53 -7.12 5.57
C VAL A 81 7.96 -6.83 5.15
N PHE A 82 8.16 -5.71 4.48
CA PHE A 82 9.44 -5.25 3.98
C PHE A 82 9.94 -4.07 4.81
N ASP A 83 10.96 -4.33 5.62
CA ASP A 83 11.63 -3.28 6.38
C ASP A 83 12.68 -2.58 5.51
N LEU A 84 12.56 -1.26 5.40
CA LEU A 84 13.51 -0.40 4.70
C LEU A 84 14.67 0.08 5.59
N ASP A 85 14.63 -0.20 6.90
CA ASP A 85 15.74 0.07 7.81
C ASP A 85 16.78 -1.07 7.75
N LEU A 86 17.67 -0.98 6.76
CA LEU A 86 18.87 -1.81 6.60
C LEU A 86 20.04 -1.34 7.48
#